data_AF-A0A7T5RGR0-F1
#
_entry.id   AF-A0A7T5RGR0-F1
#
_cell.length_a   1.000
_cell.length_b   1.000
_cell.length_c   1.000
_cell.angle_alpha   90.00
_cell.angle_beta   90.00
_cell.angle_gamma   90.00
#
_symmetry.space_group_name_H-M   'P 1'
#
loop_
_entity.id
_entity.type
_entity.pdbx_description
1 polymer ?
#
loop_
_entity_poly.entity_id
_entity_poly.type
_entity_poly.pdbx_seq_one_letter_code
_entity_poly.pdbx_strand_id
1 'polypeptide(L)'
;MNENIPSSEKPRFTREQVVDAFRKFPPKGIASPDDLPLNDPEVISANAVLQVWDNQQKAEVQRLGTQEANLEYTLSRSTIHVDAGFSDPDYLDEVANDWLAQDLQEAEDAGLTETARKIQAKIDEIETKLA
;
A
#
# COMPACT_ATOMS: atom_id res chain seq x y z
N MET A 1 -31.82 -25.88 -20.71
CA MET A 1 -30.87 -24.94 -21.34
C MET A 1 -29.94 -24.49 -20.23
N ASN A 2 -28.68 -24.91 -20.26
CA ASN A 2 -27.68 -24.47 -19.27
C ASN A 2 -27.12 -23.15 -19.75
N GLU A 3 -27.64 -22.05 -19.23
CA GLU A 3 -27.03 -20.73 -19.41
C GLU A 3 -25.77 -20.67 -18.56
N ASN A 4 -24.65 -21.01 -19.19
CA ASN A 4 -23.33 -20.80 -18.64
C ASN A 4 -23.03 -19.30 -18.77
N ILE A 5 -23.49 -18.49 -17.81
CA ILE A 5 -23.15 -17.07 -17.74
C ILE A 5 -21.63 -17.00 -17.54
N PRO A 6 -20.85 -16.40 -18.46
CA PRO A 6 -19.44 -16.19 -18.21
C PRO A 6 -19.34 -15.26 -16.99
N SER A 7 -18.86 -15.80 -15.88
CA SER A 7 -18.50 -14.98 -14.72
C SER A 7 -17.36 -14.08 -15.20
N SER A 8 -17.69 -12.81 -15.48
CA SER A 8 -16.70 -11.80 -15.83
C SER A 8 -15.71 -11.73 -14.66
N GLU A 9 -14.54 -12.36 -14.81
CA GLU A 9 -13.49 -12.29 -13.79
C GLU A 9 -13.22 -10.82 -13.51
N LYS A 10 -13.50 -10.40 -12.26
CA LYS A 10 -13.20 -9.03 -11.85
C LYS A 10 -11.70 -8.82 -12.05
N PRO A 11 -11.26 -7.69 -12.63
CA PRO A 11 -9.86 -7.44 -12.91
C PRO A 11 -9.04 -7.57 -11.61
N ARG A 12 -8.01 -8.42 -11.62
CA ARG A 12 -7.07 -8.60 -10.51
C ARG A 12 -5.80 -7.79 -10.75
N PHE A 13 -5.39 -7.04 -9.74
CA PHE A 13 -4.13 -6.29 -9.78
C PHE A 13 -3.16 -6.88 -8.77
N THR A 14 -1.87 -6.78 -9.09
CA THR A 14 -0.76 -7.05 -8.18
C THR A 14 -0.33 -5.75 -7.50
N ARG A 15 0.36 -5.86 -6.36
CA ARG A 15 0.91 -4.69 -5.68
C ARG A 15 1.82 -3.86 -6.61
N GLU A 16 2.69 -4.52 -7.37
CA GLU A 16 3.62 -3.83 -8.28
C GLU A 16 2.88 -3.02 -9.34
N GLN A 17 1.77 -3.54 -9.88
CA GLN A 17 0.95 -2.78 -10.82
C GLN A 17 0.33 -1.52 -10.20
N VAL A 18 0.02 -1.54 -8.89
CA VAL A 18 -0.45 -0.35 -8.17
C VAL A 18 0.70 0.63 -8.01
N VAL A 19 1.87 0.18 -7.56
CA VAL A 19 3.07 1.01 -7.41
C VAL A 19 3.44 1.67 -8.75
N ASP A 20 3.48 0.89 -9.84
CA ASP A 20 3.75 1.38 -11.19
C ASP A 20 2.76 2.46 -11.64
N ALA A 21 1.48 2.33 -11.27
CA ALA A 21 0.47 3.34 -11.60
C ALA A 21 0.77 4.70 -10.96
N PHE A 22 1.42 4.71 -9.80
CA PHE A 22 1.82 5.94 -9.08
C PHE A 22 3.26 6.39 -9.37
N ARG A 23 4.14 5.49 -9.80
CA ARG A 23 5.59 5.75 -10.03
C ARG A 23 5.89 6.88 -11.02
N LYS A 24 4.91 7.24 -11.85
CA LYS A 24 5.03 8.31 -12.86
C LYS A 24 4.84 9.73 -12.31
N PHE A 25 4.37 9.90 -11.08
CA PHE A 25 4.08 11.23 -10.50
C PHE A 25 5.30 11.89 -9.84
N PRO A 26 6.13 11.21 -9.04
CA PRO A 26 7.32 11.83 -8.44
C PRO A 26 8.29 12.46 -9.45
N PRO A 27 8.56 11.84 -10.63
CA PRO A 27 9.38 12.48 -11.67
C PRO A 27 8.81 13.79 -12.24
N LYS A 28 7.52 14.07 -12.02
CA LYS A 28 6.87 15.33 -12.40
C LYS A 28 6.96 16.41 -11.32
N GLY A 29 7.67 16.13 -10.22
CA GLY A 29 7.84 17.06 -9.10
C GLY A 29 6.76 16.97 -8.02
N ILE A 30 5.92 15.92 -8.04
CA ILE A 30 4.90 15.67 -7.02
C ILE A 30 5.53 14.83 -5.92
N ALA A 31 5.90 15.46 -4.80
CA ALA A 31 6.60 14.80 -3.70
C ALA A 31 5.65 14.10 -2.72
N SER A 32 4.45 14.65 -2.49
CA SER A 32 3.42 14.09 -1.60
C SER A 32 2.24 13.50 -2.40
N PRO A 33 1.66 12.36 -1.98
CA PRO A 33 0.43 11.86 -2.59
C PRO A 33 -0.76 12.83 -2.45
N ASP A 34 -0.74 13.73 -1.46
CA ASP A 34 -1.80 14.71 -1.24
C ASP A 34 -1.80 15.84 -2.28
N ASP A 35 -0.66 16.04 -2.95
CA ASP A 35 -0.51 17.02 -4.03
C ASP A 35 -1.00 16.50 -5.40
N LEU A 36 -1.51 15.27 -5.46
CA LEU A 36 -1.96 14.68 -6.72
C LEU A 36 -3.18 15.42 -7.29
N PRO A 37 -3.13 15.87 -8.56
CA PRO A 37 -4.24 16.58 -9.18
C PRO A 37 -5.44 15.65 -9.39
N LEU A 38 -6.46 15.77 -8.54
CA LEU A 38 -7.62 14.86 -8.53
C LEU A 38 -8.45 14.85 -9.83
N ASN A 39 -8.31 15.89 -10.66
CA ASN A 39 -8.97 15.97 -11.98
C ASN A 39 -8.09 15.42 -13.13
N ASP A 40 -6.85 15.00 -12.85
CA ASP A 40 -5.97 14.41 -13.84
C ASP A 40 -6.45 12.97 -14.16
N PRO A 41 -6.71 12.64 -15.44
CA PRO A 41 -7.12 11.30 -15.85
C PRO A 41 -6.14 10.20 -15.42
N GLU A 42 -4.85 10.49 -15.36
CA GLU A 42 -3.83 9.55 -14.92
C GLU A 42 -3.93 9.24 -13.42
N VAL A 43 -4.22 10.25 -12.59
CA VAL A 43 -4.43 10.10 -11.14
C VAL A 43 -5.71 9.30 -10.88
N ILE A 44 -6.79 9.62 -11.61
CA ILE A 44 -8.04 8.87 -11.54
C ILE A 44 -7.82 7.40 -11.89
N SER A 45 -7.07 7.12 -12.96
CA SER A 45 -6.74 5.76 -13.37
C SER A 45 -5.89 5.02 -12.34
N ALA A 46 -4.88 5.67 -11.74
CA ALA A 46 -4.06 5.06 -10.69
C ALA A 46 -4.88 4.73 -9.44
N ASN A 47 -5.75 5.65 -9.03
CA ASN A 47 -6.67 5.44 -7.91
C ASN A 47 -7.68 4.31 -8.18
N ALA A 48 -8.15 4.14 -9.41
CA ALA A 48 -9.02 3.01 -9.76
C ALA A 48 -8.30 1.66 -9.63
N VAL A 49 -7.03 1.58 -10.05
CA VAL A 49 -6.19 0.38 -9.88
C VAL A 49 -5.98 0.08 -8.40
N LEU A 50 -5.62 1.10 -7.61
CA LEU A 50 -5.48 0.99 -6.16
C LEU A 50 -6.75 0.52 -5.47
N GLN A 51 -7.90 1.10 -5.81
CA GLN A 51 -9.18 0.75 -5.21
C GLN A 51 -9.55 -0.72 -5.47
N VAL A 52 -9.32 -1.20 -6.69
CA VAL A 52 -9.61 -2.60 -7.05
C VAL A 52 -8.67 -3.55 -6.30
N TRP A 53 -7.37 -3.23 -6.25
CA TRP A 53 -6.40 -4.02 -5.49
C TRP A 53 -6.71 -4.02 -3.98
N ASP A 54 -7.03 -2.87 -3.40
CA ASP A 54 -7.33 -2.71 -1.98
C ASP A 54 -8.55 -3.55 -1.56
N ASN A 55 -9.60 -3.55 -2.38
CA ASN A 55 -10.76 -4.42 -2.16
C ASN A 55 -10.42 -5.91 -2.25
N GLN A 56 -9.46 -6.30 -3.10
CA GLN A 56 -9.01 -7.69 -3.19
C GLN A 56 -8.24 -8.11 -1.95
N GLN A 57 -7.32 -7.27 -1.47
CA GLN A 57 -6.56 -7.56 -0.26
C GLN A 57 -7.45 -7.59 0.97
N LYS A 58 -8.36 -6.62 1.13
CA LYS A 58 -9.34 -6.62 2.23
C LYS A 58 -10.18 -7.91 2.29
N ALA A 59 -10.66 -8.38 1.13
CA ALA A 59 -11.39 -9.63 1.05
C ALA A 59 -10.53 -10.85 1.45
N GLU A 60 -9.25 -10.86 1.07
CA GLU A 60 -8.32 -11.93 1.42
C GLU A 60 -7.96 -11.91 2.91
N VAL A 61 -7.66 -10.75 3.48
CA VAL A 61 -7.43 -10.55 4.92
C VAL A 61 -8.65 -11.02 5.72
N GLN A 62 -9.86 -10.66 5.29
CA GLN A 62 -11.09 -11.11 5.93
C GLN A 62 -11.25 -12.63 5.85
N ARG A 63 -10.88 -13.23 4.71
CA ARG A 63 -10.96 -14.69 4.50
C ARG A 63 -9.96 -15.45 5.38
N LEU A 64 -8.75 -14.92 5.55
CA LEU A 64 -7.71 -15.51 6.39
C LEU A 64 -8.00 -15.31 7.89
N GLY A 65 -8.47 -14.12 8.27
CA GLY A 65 -8.89 -13.80 9.63
C GLY A 65 -7.77 -13.81 10.67
N THR A 66 -6.51 -13.63 10.25
CA THR A 66 -5.35 -13.60 11.14
C THR A 66 -4.80 -12.18 11.31
N GLN A 67 -4.25 -11.88 12.49
CA GLN A 67 -3.55 -10.61 12.75
C GLN A 67 -2.37 -10.43 11.80
N GLU A 68 -1.63 -11.51 11.53
CA GLU A 68 -0.50 -11.49 10.59
C GLU A 68 -0.92 -11.05 9.18
N ALA A 69 -2.03 -11.59 8.65
CA ALA A 69 -2.53 -11.20 7.35
C ALA A 69 -2.96 -9.71 7.32
N ASN A 70 -3.55 -9.23 8.42
CA ASN A 70 -3.92 -7.81 8.53
C ASN A 70 -2.67 -6.91 8.51
N LEU A 71 -1.64 -7.24 9.29
CA LEU A 71 -0.39 -6.47 9.35
C LEU A 71 0.39 -6.52 8.03
N GLU A 72 0.40 -7.65 7.32
CA GLU A 72 1.01 -7.72 6.00
C GLU A 72 0.26 -6.83 4.98
N TYR A 73 -1.06 -6.77 5.08
CA TYR A 73 -1.87 -5.88 4.26
C TYR A 73 -1.62 -4.40 4.59
N THR A 74 -1.63 -4.01 5.87
CA THR A 74 -1.41 -2.61 6.27
C THR A 74 -0.01 -2.14 5.87
N LEU A 75 1.03 -2.92 6.16
CA LEU A 75 2.39 -2.67 5.67
C LEU A 75 2.41 -2.49 4.16
N SER A 76 1.80 -3.40 3.41
CA SER A 76 1.75 -3.35 1.95
C SER A 76 1.02 -2.10 1.45
N ARG A 77 -0.07 -1.68 2.11
CA ARG A 77 -0.93 -0.57 1.70
C ARG A 77 -0.32 0.80 2.01
N SER A 78 0.25 0.95 3.19
CA SER A 78 0.85 2.19 3.70
C SER A 78 2.09 2.59 2.91
N THR A 79 2.78 1.61 2.33
CA THR A 79 4.07 1.81 1.64
C THR A 79 3.95 1.94 0.12
N ILE A 80 2.73 1.96 -0.44
CA ILE A 80 2.54 2.04 -1.91
C ILE A 80 3.16 3.31 -2.48
N HIS A 81 2.88 4.48 -1.88
CA HIS A 81 3.40 5.74 -2.42
C HIS A 81 4.88 5.90 -2.09
N VAL A 82 5.33 5.45 -0.93
CA VAL A 82 6.77 5.36 -0.60
C VAL A 82 7.52 4.57 -1.68
N ASP A 83 7.03 3.39 -2.05
CA ASP A 83 7.67 2.54 -3.06
C ASP A 83 7.47 3.06 -4.49
N ALA A 84 6.46 3.91 -4.71
CA ALA A 84 6.29 4.65 -5.97
C ALA A 84 7.28 5.82 -6.10
N GLY A 85 8.00 6.17 -5.03
CA GLY A 85 9.04 7.20 -5.01
C GLY A 85 8.57 8.57 -4.52
N PHE A 86 7.42 8.66 -3.87
CA PHE A 86 7.03 9.87 -3.15
C PHE A 86 8.02 10.12 -2.01
N SER A 87 8.39 11.38 -1.81
CA SER A 87 9.55 11.77 -1.01
C SER A 87 9.31 13.02 -0.17
N ASP A 88 8.05 13.43 -0.02
CA ASP A 88 7.71 14.51 0.90
C ASP A 88 8.09 14.12 2.34
N PRO A 89 8.89 14.94 3.05
CA PRO A 89 9.37 14.56 4.39
C PRO A 89 8.25 14.37 5.42
N ASP A 90 7.21 15.21 5.40
CA ASP A 90 6.11 15.12 6.35
C ASP A 90 5.32 13.82 6.10
N TYR A 91 5.04 13.49 4.82
CA TYR A 91 4.42 12.22 4.46
C TYR A 91 5.28 11.00 4.86
N LEU A 92 6.59 11.04 4.62
CA LEU A 92 7.49 9.93 4.97
C LEU A 92 7.59 9.75 6.50
N ASP A 93 7.61 10.84 7.25
CA ASP A 93 7.59 10.84 8.72
C ASP A 93 6.31 10.21 9.25
N GLU A 94 5.12 10.62 8.76
CA GLU A 94 3.84 10.03 9.15
C GLU A 94 3.79 8.51 8.87
N VAL A 95 4.26 8.08 7.70
CA VAL A 95 4.27 6.64 7.36
C VAL A 95 5.18 5.87 8.32
N ALA A 96 6.40 6.35 8.58
CA ALA A 96 7.36 5.63 9.41
C ALA A 96 7.00 5.67 10.90
N ASN A 97 6.75 6.87 11.42
CA ASN A 97 6.70 7.15 12.86
C ASN A 97 5.30 7.05 13.47
N ASP A 98 4.24 7.14 12.66
CA ASP A 98 2.88 6.93 13.14
C ASP A 98 2.34 5.58 12.67
N TRP A 99 2.26 5.35 11.36
CA TRP A 99 1.51 4.19 10.83
C TRP A 99 2.29 2.89 11.00
N LEU A 100 3.54 2.84 10.54
CA LEU A 100 4.35 1.62 10.62
C LEU A 100 4.85 1.38 12.05
N ALA A 101 5.11 2.42 12.83
CA ALA A 101 5.45 2.27 14.25
C ALA A 101 4.32 1.62 15.06
N GLN A 102 3.06 1.98 14.78
CA GLN A 102 1.91 1.31 15.38
C GLN A 102 1.84 -0.16 14.96
N ASP A 103 1.94 -0.45 13.65
CA ASP A 103 1.91 -1.83 13.13
C ASP A 103 3.06 -2.68 13.70
N LEU A 104 4.24 -2.08 13.92
CA LEU A 104 5.38 -2.75 14.54
C LEU A 104 5.07 -3.16 15.97
N GLN A 105 4.56 -2.24 16.80
CA GLN A 105 4.18 -2.55 18.17
C GLN A 105 3.11 -3.64 18.22
N GLU A 106 2.11 -3.58 17.35
CA GLU A 106 1.07 -4.62 17.24
C GLU A 106 1.66 -5.99 16.85
N ALA A 107 2.65 -6.03 15.95
CA ALA A 107 3.33 -7.26 15.57
C ALA A 107 4.16 -7.85 16.72
N GLU A 108 4.86 -7.01 17.49
CA GLU A 108 5.66 -7.41 18.64
C GLU A 108 4.78 -7.97 19.77
N ASP A 109 3.70 -7.27 20.10
CA ASP A 109 2.74 -7.68 21.14
C ASP A 109 2.07 -9.03 20.79
N ALA A 110 1.85 -9.29 19.50
CA ALA A 110 1.32 -10.55 18.99
C ALA A 110 2.36 -11.67 18.86
N GLY A 111 3.65 -11.39 19.10
CA GLY A 111 4.75 -12.35 18.94
C GLY A 111 5.07 -12.71 17.49
N LEU A 112 4.69 -11.87 16.52
CA LEU A 112 4.88 -12.07 15.09
C LEU A 112 6.27 -11.57 14.64
N THR A 113 7.33 -12.26 15.08
CA THR A 113 8.72 -11.81 14.94
C THR A 113 9.14 -11.52 13.49
N GLU A 114 8.72 -12.35 12.53
CA GLU A 114 9.08 -12.13 11.12
C GLU A 114 8.37 -10.91 10.53
N THR A 115 7.10 -10.69 10.90
CA THR A 115 6.32 -9.53 10.48
C THR A 115 6.87 -8.25 11.08
N ALA A 116 7.17 -8.24 12.39
CA ALA A 116 7.84 -7.11 13.06
C ALA A 116 9.15 -6.75 12.36
N ARG A 117 9.99 -7.76 12.01
CA ARG A 117 11.24 -7.51 11.28
C ARG A 117 11.01 -6.87 9.90
N LYS A 118 10.00 -7.31 9.15
CA LYS A 118 9.65 -6.71 7.85
C LYS A 118 9.23 -5.25 8.01
N ILE A 119 8.42 -4.94 9.03
CA ILE A 119 7.96 -3.58 9.31
C ILE A 119 9.14 -2.69 9.70
N GLN A 120 9.98 -3.11 10.66
CA GLN A 120 11.17 -2.38 11.07
C GLN A 120 12.10 -2.10 9.89
N ALA A 121 12.39 -3.09 9.05
CA ALA A 121 13.26 -2.90 7.89
C ALA A 121 12.71 -1.85 6.91
N LYS A 122 11.39 -1.70 6.81
CA LYS A 122 10.75 -0.68 5.98
C LYS A 122 10.78 0.70 6.64
N ILE A 123 10.63 0.78 7.96
CA ILE A 123 10.85 2.03 8.73
C ILE A 123 12.28 2.52 8.49
N ASP A 124 13.29 1.66 8.70
CA ASP A 124 14.70 2.01 8.50
C ASP A 124 15.00 2.51 7.07
N GLU A 125 14.35 1.90 6.06
CA GLU A 125 14.44 2.33 4.65
C GLU A 125 13.88 3.74 4.45
N ILE A 126 12.76 4.07 5.10
CA ILE A 126 12.12 5.38 5.00
C ILE A 126 12.94 6.43 5.74
N GLU A 127 13.40 6.14 6.94
CA GLU A 127 14.25 7.04 7.74
C GLU A 127 15.55 7.40 7.02
N THR A 128 16.13 6.45 6.26
CA THR A 128 17.30 6.73 5.42
C THR A 128 17.01 7.77 4.33
N LYS A 129 15.75 7.93 3.89
CA LYS A 129 15.33 8.95 2.92
C LYS A 129 15.08 10.32 3.58
N LEU A 130 14.92 10.35 4.91
CA LEU A 130 14.71 11.57 5.70
C LEU A 130 16.01 12.22 6.18
N ALA A 131 17.10 11.45 6.23
CA ALA A 131 18.43 11.89 6.69
C ALA A 131 19.23 12.65 5.61
#